data_AF-A0A508TL97-F1
#
_entry.id   AF-A0A508TL97-F1
#
_cell.length_a   1.000
_cell.length_b   1.000
_cell.length_c   1.000
_cell.angle_alpha   90.00
_cell.angle_beta   90.00
_cell.angle_gamma   90.00
#
_symmetry.space_group_name_H-M   'P 1'
#
loop_
_entity.id
_entity.type
_entity.pdbx_description
1 polymer ?
#
loop_
_entity_poly.entity_id
_entity_poly.type
_entity_poly.pdbx_seq_one_letter_code
_entity_poly.pdbx_strand_id
1 'polypeptide(L)'
;MKRQARPVSLAWSNPVVRWWGLLTLVSAANIAVWFVLYRQFHEQSSGSLGNSSGIGLMLLLCAAYVFGCAFRSILPRADVQRICLFDTWLSSVAVGRTVATVAEVCFAAQWAIVLHQLGTMTGAETTVNIAWIIVPLILIAEAFSWYAVLTTHYLGNAIENSIWAVVFFLVGIALCRLLPEFHGPVRWAFVIAIIGITGYLAFLMTVDVPMYLNRWRAELAAGGTLLHPLEGLRDVSTRWVVTHDIAEWREEIAWMSLYFSMAVWSSLALCVGYSLEDQLPRYRTERAIVSTTPAAPQTATIEQAAPPRN
;
A
#
# COMPACT_ATOMS: atom_id res chain seq x y z
N MET A 1 19.91 -12.90 35.30
CA MET A 1 20.79 -13.61 34.35
C MET A 1 21.20 -12.62 33.26
N LYS A 2 22.37 -11.98 33.38
CA LYS A 2 22.88 -11.02 32.38
C LYS A 2 23.28 -11.80 31.12
N ARG A 3 22.49 -11.70 30.03
CA ARG A 3 22.91 -12.21 28.71
C ARG A 3 23.96 -11.25 28.17
N GLN A 4 25.23 -11.68 28.17
CA GLN A 4 26.24 -11.07 27.31
C GLN A 4 25.86 -11.41 25.87
N ALA A 5 25.47 -10.39 25.09
CA ALA A 5 25.34 -10.51 23.65
C ALA A 5 26.73 -10.85 23.08
N ARG A 6 26.90 -12.06 22.55
CA ARG A 6 28.07 -12.37 21.72
C ARG A 6 27.99 -11.45 20.49
N PRO A 7 29.07 -10.76 20.09
CA PRO A 7 29.06 -9.99 18.85
C PRO A 7 28.87 -10.98 17.71
N VAL A 8 27.68 -10.95 17.10
CA VAL A 8 27.38 -11.77 15.92
C VAL A 8 28.16 -11.15 14.77
N SER A 9 29.23 -11.82 14.33
CA SER A 9 29.90 -11.43 13.10
C SER A 9 28.94 -11.70 11.94
N LEU A 10 28.38 -10.63 11.35
CA LEU A 10 27.62 -10.67 10.11
C LEU A 10 28.53 -11.17 8.99
N ALA A 11 28.59 -12.49 8.81
CA ALA A 11 29.37 -13.09 7.76
C ALA A 11 28.63 -12.90 6.42
N TRP A 12 29.23 -12.17 5.48
CA TRP A 12 28.69 -12.00 4.12
C TRP A 12 28.57 -13.32 3.34
N SER A 13 29.07 -14.44 3.86
CA SER A 13 28.78 -15.78 3.33
C SER A 13 27.33 -16.22 3.57
N ASN A 14 26.65 -15.64 4.58
CA ASN A 14 25.28 -16.01 4.91
C ASN A 14 24.27 -15.37 3.92
N PRO A 15 23.38 -16.16 3.30
CA PRO A 15 22.38 -15.66 2.36
C PRO A 15 21.42 -14.64 2.99
N VAL A 16 21.05 -14.78 4.26
CA VAL A 16 20.17 -13.84 4.99
C VAL A 16 20.84 -12.47 5.10
N VAL A 17 22.15 -12.42 5.36
CA VAL A 17 22.91 -11.17 5.45
C VAL A 17 23.02 -10.48 4.10
N ARG A 18 23.20 -11.24 3.01
CA ARG A 18 23.21 -10.68 1.64
C ARG A 18 21.85 -10.10 1.27
N TRP A 19 20.78 -10.83 1.56
CA TRP A 19 19.41 -10.37 1.35
C TRP A 19 19.12 -9.10 2.14
N TRP A 20 19.49 -9.04 3.42
CA TRP A 20 19.37 -7.84 4.25
C TRP A 20 20.17 -6.66 3.68
N GLY A 21 21.41 -6.88 3.22
CA GLY A 21 22.22 -5.85 2.58
C GLY A 21 21.56 -5.29 1.32
N LEU A 22 20.93 -6.15 0.51
CA LEU A 22 20.14 -5.74 -0.65
C LEU A 22 18.92 -4.91 -0.25
N LEU A 23 18.14 -5.34 0.74
CA LEU A 23 16.97 -4.59 1.24
C LEU A 23 17.36 -3.21 1.77
N THR A 24 18.49 -3.13 2.47
CA THR A 24 19.01 -1.86 3.00
C THR A 24 19.43 -0.92 1.87
N LEU A 25 20.09 -1.46 0.83
CA LEU A 25 20.46 -0.69 -0.36
C LEU A 25 19.22 -0.16 -1.11
N VAL A 26 18.23 -1.02 -1.33
CA VAL A 26 16.96 -0.64 -1.96
C VAL A 26 16.25 0.44 -1.14
N SER A 27 16.25 0.31 0.19
CA SER A 27 15.65 1.32 1.08
C SER A 27 16.36 2.67 1.00
N ALA A 28 17.69 2.68 0.92
CA ALA A 28 18.44 3.91 0.72
C ALA A 28 18.10 4.59 -0.62
N ALA A 29 17.96 3.80 -1.69
CA ALA A 29 17.51 4.30 -2.99
C ALA A 29 16.08 4.87 -2.92
N ASN A 30 15.15 4.18 -2.27
CA ASN A 30 13.76 4.63 -2.10
C ASN A 30 13.70 5.98 -1.35
N ILE A 31 14.47 6.12 -0.27
CA ILE A 31 14.57 7.38 0.49
C ILE A 31 15.15 8.50 -0.37
N ALA A 32 16.21 8.22 -1.14
CA ALA A 32 16.82 9.21 -2.02
C ALA A 32 15.82 9.71 -3.08
N VAL A 33 15.06 8.79 -3.70
CA VAL A 33 14.01 9.15 -4.66
C VAL A 33 12.92 10.00 -3.99
N TRP A 34 12.48 9.64 -2.79
CA TRP A 34 11.51 10.45 -2.05
C TRP A 34 12.02 11.88 -1.79
N PHE A 35 13.30 12.05 -1.40
CA PHE A 35 13.89 13.38 -1.23
C PHE A 35 13.96 14.17 -2.54
N VAL A 36 14.24 13.51 -3.67
CA VAL A 36 14.21 14.16 -4.99
C VAL A 36 12.79 14.66 -5.31
N LEU A 37 11.76 13.83 -5.11
CA LEU A 37 10.36 14.22 -5.32
C LEU A 37 9.95 15.36 -4.38
N TYR A 38 10.33 15.28 -3.11
CA TYR A 38 10.07 16.32 -2.13
C TYR A 38 10.65 17.67 -2.58
N ARG A 39 11.91 17.70 -3.02
CA ARG A 39 12.55 18.93 -3.52
C ARG A 39 11.84 19.48 -4.74
N GLN A 40 11.57 18.62 -5.73
CA GLN A 40 10.95 19.02 -6.99
C GLN A 40 9.55 19.63 -6.77
N PHE A 41 8.72 19.00 -5.93
CA PHE A 41 7.37 19.48 -5.68
C PHE A 41 7.33 20.68 -4.72
N HIS A 42 8.32 20.81 -3.81
CA HIS A 42 8.46 22.00 -2.98
C HIS A 42 8.87 23.22 -3.81
N GLU A 43 9.80 23.06 -4.75
CA GLU A 43 10.20 24.11 -5.70
C GLU A 43 9.02 24.54 -6.58
N GLN A 44 8.19 23.60 -7.06
CA GLN A 44 6.98 23.92 -7.85
C GLN A 44 5.88 24.61 -7.03
N SER A 45 5.68 24.20 -5.77
CA SER A 45 4.67 24.80 -4.87
C SER A 45 4.99 26.24 -4.48
N SER A 46 6.26 26.63 -4.57
CA SER A 46 6.72 28.01 -4.34
C SER A 46 6.22 29.00 -5.41
N GLY A 47 5.78 28.50 -6.58
CA GLY A 47 5.29 29.31 -7.70
C GLY A 47 3.79 29.20 -8.00
N SER A 48 3.05 28.25 -7.38
CA SER A 48 1.63 28.00 -7.66
C SER A 48 0.80 27.94 -6.37
N LEU A 49 -0.08 28.93 -6.16
CA LEU A 49 -0.83 29.12 -4.91
C LEU A 49 -2.05 28.17 -4.73
N GLY A 50 -2.41 27.36 -5.72
CA GLY A 50 -3.71 26.66 -5.72
C GLY A 50 -3.74 25.24 -5.13
N ASN A 51 -2.68 24.45 -5.32
CA ASN A 51 -2.72 22.98 -5.11
C ASN A 51 -1.68 22.42 -4.12
N SER A 52 -0.97 23.29 -3.39
CA SER A 52 0.16 22.88 -2.53
C SER A 52 -0.22 21.98 -1.34
N SER A 53 -1.45 22.10 -0.85
CA SER A 53 -1.92 21.35 0.33
C SER A 53 -2.12 19.85 0.04
N GLY A 54 -2.70 19.51 -1.12
CA GLY A 54 -2.97 18.12 -1.50
C GLY A 54 -1.69 17.31 -1.78
N ILE A 55 -0.75 17.91 -2.52
CA ILE A 55 0.54 17.26 -2.82
C ILE A 55 1.39 17.11 -1.55
N GLY A 56 1.35 18.09 -0.64
CA GLY A 56 2.01 18.01 0.65
C GLY A 56 1.51 16.83 1.49
N LEU A 57 0.19 16.61 1.53
CA LEU A 57 -0.40 15.45 2.18
C LEU A 57 0.04 14.14 1.51
N MET A 58 -0.02 14.05 0.18
CA MET A 58 0.42 12.84 -0.55
C MET A 58 1.89 12.51 -0.29
N LEU A 59 2.77 13.52 -0.26
CA LEU A 59 4.17 13.36 0.08
C LEU A 59 4.37 12.88 1.52
N LEU A 60 3.59 13.39 2.47
CA LEU A 60 3.63 12.96 3.87
C LEU A 60 3.19 11.50 4.03
N LEU A 61 2.10 11.10 3.37
CA LEU A 61 1.63 9.71 3.38
C LEU A 61 2.66 8.77 2.74
N CYS A 62 3.25 9.19 1.62
CA CYS A 62 4.33 8.46 0.98
C CYS A 62 5.57 8.37 1.87
N ALA A 63 5.92 9.44 2.58
CA ALA A 63 7.04 9.44 3.52
C ALA A 63 6.81 8.39 4.61
N ALA A 64 5.62 8.39 5.23
CA ALA A 64 5.28 7.41 6.26
C ALA A 64 5.46 5.97 5.75
N TYR A 65 5.05 5.69 4.51
CA TYR A 65 5.25 4.38 3.89
C TYR A 65 6.73 4.08 3.59
N VAL A 66 7.44 4.97 2.88
CA VAL A 66 8.86 4.82 2.51
C VAL A 66 9.75 4.61 3.74
N PHE A 67 9.62 5.48 4.74
CA PHE A 67 10.42 5.40 5.96
C PHE A 67 10.00 4.20 6.84
N GLY A 68 8.71 3.83 6.85
CA GLY A 68 8.24 2.62 7.52
C GLY A 68 8.84 1.35 6.91
N CYS A 69 8.83 1.23 5.58
CA CYS A 69 9.47 0.13 4.86
C CYS A 69 11.00 0.13 5.05
N ALA A 70 11.64 1.31 5.06
CA ALA A 70 13.08 1.41 5.32
C ALA A 70 13.44 0.95 6.74
N PHE A 71 12.66 1.35 7.75
CA PHE A 71 12.83 0.90 9.13
C PHE A 71 12.74 -0.63 9.23
N ARG A 72 11.74 -1.24 8.59
CA ARG A 72 11.57 -2.70 8.57
C ARG A 72 12.58 -3.44 7.69
N SER A 73 13.17 -2.77 6.70
CA SER A 73 14.28 -3.33 5.91
C SER A 73 15.60 -3.34 6.65
N ILE A 74 15.87 -2.29 7.45
CA ILE A 74 17.07 -2.18 8.29
C ILE A 74 16.96 -3.13 9.48
N LEU A 75 15.76 -3.23 10.07
CA LEU A 75 15.45 -4.11 11.21
C LEU A 75 14.38 -5.15 10.81
N PRO A 76 14.74 -6.13 9.96
CA PRO A 76 13.80 -7.16 9.52
C PRO A 76 13.44 -8.05 10.70
N ARG A 77 12.16 -8.44 10.74
CA ARG A 77 11.56 -9.28 11.77
C ARG A 77 10.37 -10.03 11.19
N ALA A 78 10.11 -11.24 11.69
CA ALA A 78 8.86 -11.95 11.43
C ALA A 78 7.98 -11.89 12.68
N ASP A 79 6.83 -11.23 12.54
CA ASP A 79 6.08 -10.71 13.69
C ASP A 79 5.48 -11.83 14.55
N VAL A 80 4.85 -12.86 13.94
CA VAL A 80 4.23 -13.96 14.71
C VAL A 80 5.27 -14.92 15.29
N GLN A 81 6.33 -15.23 14.54
CA GLN A 81 7.41 -16.13 14.99
C GLN A 81 8.34 -15.50 16.05
N ARG A 82 8.24 -14.18 16.27
CA ARG A 82 9.11 -13.40 17.17
C ARG A 82 10.58 -13.46 16.78
N ILE A 83 10.91 -13.70 15.52
CA ILE A 83 12.30 -13.72 15.05
C ILE A 83 12.73 -12.36 14.52
N CYS A 84 14.00 -12.00 14.74
CA CYS A 84 14.59 -10.78 14.22
C CYS A 84 16.07 -10.97 13.88
N LEU A 85 16.63 -10.04 13.10
CA LEU A 85 18.05 -10.10 12.71
C LEU A 85 18.97 -9.42 13.74
N PHE A 86 18.47 -8.41 14.45
CA PHE A 86 19.25 -7.58 15.38
C PHE A 86 18.67 -7.57 16.79
N ASP A 87 19.53 -7.68 17.80
CA ASP A 87 19.15 -7.58 19.21
C ASP A 87 19.04 -6.10 19.64
N THR A 88 17.86 -5.51 19.47
CA THR A 88 17.57 -4.14 19.92
C THR A 88 16.10 -4.02 20.28
N TRP A 89 15.76 -3.11 21.18
CA TRP A 89 14.36 -2.83 21.55
C TRP A 89 13.53 -2.35 20.34
N LEU A 90 14.18 -1.75 19.33
CA LEU A 90 13.56 -1.37 18.06
C LEU A 90 13.11 -2.58 17.23
N SER A 91 13.68 -3.77 17.48
CA SER A 91 13.29 -5.04 16.86
C SER A 91 12.07 -5.66 17.53
N SER A 92 11.53 -5.07 18.60
CA SER A 92 10.28 -5.52 19.21
C SER A 92 9.15 -5.57 18.18
N VAL A 93 8.30 -6.58 18.30
CA VAL A 93 7.17 -6.76 17.39
C VAL A 93 6.16 -5.62 17.57
N ALA A 94 5.99 -5.11 18.79
CA ALA A 94 5.16 -3.94 19.06
C ALA A 94 5.56 -2.73 18.19
N VAL A 95 6.83 -2.32 18.25
CA VAL A 95 7.34 -1.19 17.46
C VAL A 95 7.22 -1.47 15.96
N GLY A 96 7.60 -2.67 15.54
CA GLY A 96 7.53 -3.09 14.14
C GLY A 96 6.14 -3.04 13.54
N ARG A 97 5.16 -3.56 14.29
CA ARG A 97 3.76 -3.60 13.87
C ARG A 97 3.12 -2.21 13.92
N THR A 98 3.45 -1.36 14.89
CA THR A 98 2.99 0.04 14.89
C THR A 98 3.50 0.79 13.66
N VAL A 99 4.79 0.65 13.33
CA VAL A 99 5.36 1.29 12.13
C VAL A 99 4.70 0.76 10.85
N ALA A 100 4.49 -0.55 10.76
CA ALA A 100 3.81 -1.16 9.61
C ALA A 100 2.36 -0.67 9.49
N THR A 101 1.60 -0.63 10.59
CA THR A 101 0.21 -0.14 10.59
C THR A 101 0.10 1.30 10.11
N VAL A 102 0.97 2.19 10.60
CA VAL A 102 0.97 3.59 10.12
C VAL A 102 1.31 3.64 8.63
N ALA A 103 2.34 2.92 8.20
CA ALA A 103 2.75 2.86 6.80
C ALA A 103 1.60 2.35 5.90
N GLU A 104 1.00 1.22 6.24
CA GLU A 104 -0.07 0.56 5.48
C GLU A 104 -1.34 1.40 5.36
N VAL A 105 -1.75 2.05 6.44
CA VAL A 105 -2.88 2.99 6.42
C VAL A 105 -2.56 4.20 5.54
N CYS A 106 -1.34 4.74 5.61
CA CYS A 106 -0.93 5.83 4.74
C CYS A 106 -0.91 5.43 3.25
N PHE A 107 -0.41 4.24 2.92
CA PHE A 107 -0.43 3.71 1.56
C PHE A 107 -1.85 3.49 1.04
N ALA A 108 -2.73 2.92 1.86
CA ALA A 108 -4.15 2.77 1.54
C ALA A 108 -4.83 4.13 1.31
N ALA A 109 -4.50 5.13 2.13
CA ALA A 109 -5.01 6.49 1.97
C ALA A 109 -4.54 7.13 0.66
N GLN A 110 -3.30 6.91 0.21
CA GLN A 110 -2.84 7.41 -1.09
C GLN A 110 -3.68 6.85 -2.25
N TRP A 111 -3.97 5.54 -2.23
CA TRP A 111 -4.84 4.91 -3.22
C TRP A 111 -6.27 5.48 -3.18
N ALA A 112 -6.83 5.64 -1.98
CA ALA A 112 -8.16 6.22 -1.80
C ALA A 112 -8.23 7.66 -2.35
N ILE A 113 -7.25 8.51 -2.06
CA ILE A 113 -7.19 9.89 -2.54
C ILE A 113 -7.15 9.93 -4.08
N VAL A 114 -6.22 9.17 -4.68
CA VAL A 114 -6.04 9.15 -6.15
C VAL A 114 -7.28 8.61 -6.86
N LEU A 115 -7.88 7.52 -6.36
CA LEU A 115 -9.09 6.96 -6.97
C LEU A 115 -10.30 7.87 -6.78
N HIS A 116 -10.46 8.50 -5.61
CA HIS A 116 -11.54 9.44 -5.39
C HIS A 116 -11.45 10.62 -6.37
N GLN A 117 -10.27 11.21 -6.49
CA GLN A 117 -10.01 12.31 -7.43
C GLN A 117 -10.28 11.89 -8.88
N LEU A 118 -9.72 10.77 -9.34
CA LEU A 118 -9.96 10.28 -10.70
C LEU A 118 -11.45 9.97 -10.92
N GLY A 119 -12.11 9.31 -9.97
CA GLY A 119 -13.52 8.98 -10.04
C GLY A 119 -14.41 10.22 -10.12
N THR A 120 -14.15 11.24 -9.31
CA THR A 120 -14.88 12.52 -9.36
C THR A 120 -14.65 13.27 -10.67
N MET A 121 -13.39 13.31 -11.15
CA MET A 121 -13.05 13.94 -12.43
C MET A 121 -13.78 13.29 -13.62
N THR A 122 -13.95 11.97 -13.62
CA THR A 122 -14.59 11.24 -14.71
C THR A 122 -16.08 10.98 -14.51
N GLY A 123 -16.67 11.38 -13.38
CA GLY A 123 -18.04 11.02 -13.00
C GLY A 123 -18.25 9.51 -12.81
N ALA A 124 -17.20 8.75 -12.47
CA ALA A 124 -17.26 7.31 -12.29
C ALA A 124 -17.63 6.96 -10.83
N GLU A 125 -18.93 6.87 -10.53
CA GLU A 125 -19.44 6.57 -9.18
C GLU A 125 -18.86 5.27 -8.60
N THR A 126 -18.68 4.24 -9.42
CA THR A 126 -18.06 2.97 -8.99
C THR A 126 -16.66 3.20 -8.41
N THR A 127 -15.84 4.03 -9.07
CA THR A 127 -14.48 4.36 -8.62
C THR A 127 -14.51 5.15 -7.32
N VAL A 128 -15.43 6.12 -7.20
CA VAL A 128 -15.61 6.93 -5.98
C VAL A 128 -16.03 6.07 -4.80
N ASN A 129 -17.01 5.18 -4.99
CA ASN A 129 -17.49 4.26 -3.95
C ASN A 129 -16.37 3.31 -3.49
N ILE A 130 -15.58 2.79 -4.42
CA ILE A 130 -14.40 1.96 -4.11
C ILE A 130 -13.39 2.76 -3.27
N ALA A 131 -13.11 4.01 -3.64
CA ALA A 131 -12.18 4.85 -2.91
C ALA A 131 -12.57 5.03 -1.43
N TRP A 132 -13.87 5.20 -1.14
CA TRP A 132 -14.38 5.39 0.22
C TRP A 132 -14.23 4.17 1.13
N ILE A 133 -14.23 2.95 0.57
CA ILE A 133 -14.18 1.71 1.36
C ILE A 133 -12.76 1.19 1.60
N ILE A 134 -11.75 1.68 0.85
CA ILE A 134 -10.37 1.21 0.97
C ILE A 134 -9.85 1.35 2.40
N VAL A 135 -9.84 2.57 2.95
CA VAL A 135 -9.25 2.82 4.27
C VAL A 135 -9.99 2.08 5.39
N PRO A 136 -11.34 2.08 5.45
CA PRO A 136 -12.06 1.26 6.43
C PRO A 136 -11.72 -0.23 6.39
N LEU A 137 -11.61 -0.83 5.20
CA LEU A 137 -11.24 -2.24 5.06
C LEU A 137 -9.81 -2.49 5.55
N ILE A 138 -8.87 -1.60 5.23
CA ILE A 138 -7.48 -1.74 5.72
C ILE A 138 -7.39 -1.58 7.23
N LEU A 139 -8.15 -0.67 7.86
CA LEU A 139 -8.19 -0.58 9.32
C LEU A 139 -8.71 -1.88 9.98
N ILE A 140 -9.68 -2.55 9.35
CA ILE A 140 -10.14 -3.87 9.80
C ILE A 140 -9.03 -4.91 9.62
N ALA A 141 -8.32 -4.90 8.49
CA ALA A 141 -7.16 -5.78 8.26
C ALA A 141 -6.08 -5.59 9.33
N GLU A 142 -5.76 -4.34 9.69
CA GLU A 142 -4.81 -4.03 10.77
C GLU A 142 -5.25 -4.59 12.11
N ALA A 143 -6.55 -4.52 12.43
CA ALA A 143 -7.07 -5.10 13.66
C ALA A 143 -6.84 -6.63 13.71
N PHE A 144 -7.00 -7.32 12.57
CA PHE A 144 -6.68 -8.75 12.44
C PHE A 144 -5.17 -9.01 12.53
N SER A 145 -4.34 -8.13 11.96
CA SER A 145 -2.88 -8.22 12.07
C SER A 145 -2.42 -8.14 13.53
N TRP A 146 -2.93 -7.14 14.25
CA TRP A 146 -2.67 -6.97 15.68
C TRP A 146 -3.18 -8.15 16.49
N TYR A 147 -4.39 -8.63 16.21
CA TYR A 147 -4.94 -9.81 16.85
C TYR A 147 -4.04 -11.04 16.66
N ALA A 148 -3.62 -11.32 15.43
CA ALA A 148 -2.74 -12.45 15.10
C ALA A 148 -1.40 -12.35 15.83
N VAL A 149 -0.82 -11.16 15.86
CA VAL A 149 0.46 -10.91 16.51
C VAL A 149 0.35 -11.06 18.03
N LEU A 150 -0.69 -10.51 18.66
CA LEU A 150 -0.89 -10.59 20.11
C LEU A 150 -1.20 -12.02 20.57
N THR A 151 -1.99 -12.77 19.81
CA THR A 151 -2.46 -14.12 20.20
C THR A 151 -1.64 -15.26 19.59
N THR A 152 -0.63 -14.93 18.78
CA THR A 152 0.13 -15.85 17.92
C THR A 152 -0.76 -16.68 16.98
N HIS A 153 -1.94 -16.16 16.62
CA HIS A 153 -2.94 -16.86 15.82
C HIS A 153 -2.80 -16.55 14.33
N TYR A 154 -2.12 -17.42 13.57
CA TYR A 154 -1.84 -17.22 12.14
C TYR A 154 -3.07 -16.98 11.25
N LEU A 155 -4.27 -17.44 11.63
CA LEU A 155 -5.50 -17.14 10.88
C LEU A 155 -5.79 -15.64 10.77
N GLY A 156 -5.44 -14.83 11.76
CA GLY A 156 -5.65 -13.38 11.68
C GLY A 156 -4.83 -12.75 10.54
N ASN A 157 -3.57 -13.19 10.35
CA ASN A 157 -2.76 -12.76 9.21
C ASN A 157 -3.34 -13.26 7.87
N ALA A 158 -3.89 -14.48 7.84
CA ALA A 158 -4.56 -14.97 6.63
C ALA A 158 -5.78 -14.12 6.26
N ILE A 159 -6.57 -13.69 7.26
CA ILE A 159 -7.72 -12.80 7.07
C ILE A 159 -7.27 -11.41 6.63
N GLU A 160 -6.27 -10.82 7.30
CA GLU A 160 -5.65 -9.54 6.91
C GLU A 160 -5.23 -9.54 5.44
N ASN A 161 -4.42 -10.53 5.03
CA ASN A 161 -3.94 -10.62 3.64
C ASN A 161 -5.06 -10.91 2.64
N SER A 162 -6.12 -11.61 3.06
CA SER A 162 -7.32 -11.78 2.24
C SER A 162 -8.09 -10.47 2.05
N ILE A 163 -8.16 -9.61 3.07
CA ILE A 163 -8.76 -8.27 2.94
C ILE A 163 -7.93 -7.39 1.99
N TRP A 164 -6.60 -7.45 2.07
CA TRP A 164 -5.72 -6.80 1.09
C TRP A 164 -5.99 -7.27 -0.35
N ALA A 165 -6.21 -8.57 -0.55
CA ALA A 165 -6.58 -9.11 -1.86
C ALA A 165 -7.91 -8.53 -2.36
N VAL A 166 -8.93 -8.47 -1.50
CA VAL A 166 -10.23 -7.86 -1.84
C VAL A 166 -10.08 -6.38 -2.19
N VAL A 167 -9.34 -5.61 -1.39
CA VAL A 167 -9.09 -4.18 -1.63
C VAL A 167 -8.42 -3.97 -2.99
N PHE A 168 -7.34 -4.71 -3.28
CA PHE A 168 -6.62 -4.54 -4.55
C PHE A 168 -7.39 -5.09 -5.76
N PHE A 169 -8.23 -6.10 -5.58
CA PHE A 169 -9.17 -6.52 -6.61
C PHE A 169 -10.16 -5.41 -6.97
N LEU A 170 -10.72 -4.72 -5.97
CA LEU A 170 -11.59 -3.56 -6.18
C LEU A 170 -10.84 -2.40 -6.83
N VAL A 171 -9.61 -2.10 -6.40
CA VAL A 171 -8.75 -1.10 -7.07
C VAL A 171 -8.55 -1.48 -8.55
N GLY A 172 -8.31 -2.75 -8.86
CA GLY A 172 -8.21 -3.24 -10.24
C GLY A 172 -9.48 -2.98 -11.05
N ILE A 173 -10.67 -3.24 -10.48
CA ILE A 173 -11.96 -2.92 -11.10
C ILE A 173 -12.09 -1.41 -11.36
N ALA A 174 -11.73 -0.58 -10.38
CA ALA A 174 -11.77 0.88 -10.51
C ALA A 174 -10.86 1.37 -11.65
N LEU A 175 -9.63 0.86 -11.74
CA LEU A 175 -8.70 1.20 -12.82
C LEU A 175 -9.20 0.72 -14.19
N CYS A 176 -9.77 -0.48 -14.28
CA CYS A 176 -10.40 -0.98 -15.51
C CYS A 176 -11.57 -0.08 -15.95
N ARG A 177 -12.37 0.42 -15.00
CA ARG A 177 -13.48 1.35 -15.27
C ARG A 177 -12.99 2.72 -15.75
N LEU A 178 -11.84 3.18 -15.27
CA LEU A 178 -11.19 4.43 -15.68
C LEU A 178 -10.43 4.29 -17.00
N LEU A 179 -10.02 3.09 -17.40
CA LEU A 179 -9.22 2.85 -18.60
C LEU A 179 -9.75 3.47 -19.91
N PRO A 180 -11.06 3.39 -20.25
CA PRO A 180 -11.59 4.00 -21.48
C PRO A 180 -11.66 5.54 -21.42
N GLU A 181 -11.61 6.11 -20.23
CA GLU A 181 -11.74 7.55 -19.99
C GLU A 181 -10.48 8.34 -20.39
N PHE A 182 -9.34 7.67 -20.49
CA PHE A 182 -8.03 8.28 -20.73
C PHE A 182 -7.30 7.67 -21.94
N HIS A 183 -6.39 8.44 -22.54
CA HIS A 183 -5.50 8.00 -23.62
C HIS A 183 -4.04 8.36 -23.34
N GLY A 184 -3.13 7.91 -24.21
CA GLY A 184 -1.71 8.24 -24.11
C GLY A 184 -1.02 7.65 -22.86
N PRO A 185 -0.07 8.37 -22.25
CA PRO A 185 0.71 7.90 -21.10
C PRO A 185 -0.14 7.51 -19.88
N VAL A 186 -1.22 8.24 -19.59
CA VAL A 186 -2.10 7.95 -18.42
C VAL A 186 -2.76 6.59 -18.56
N ARG A 187 -3.24 6.26 -19.77
CA ARG A 187 -3.82 4.94 -20.05
C ARG A 187 -2.80 3.83 -19.85
N TRP A 188 -1.56 4.02 -20.33
CA TRP A 188 -0.50 3.03 -20.14
C TRP A 188 -0.12 2.87 -18.67
N ALA A 189 -0.12 3.96 -17.88
CA ALA A 189 0.09 3.87 -16.44
C ALA A 189 -0.96 2.99 -15.76
N PHE A 190 -2.24 3.12 -16.13
CA PHE A 190 -3.30 2.23 -15.64
C PHE A 190 -3.11 0.78 -16.07
N VAL A 191 -2.72 0.53 -17.33
CA VAL A 191 -2.42 -0.84 -17.79
C VAL A 191 -1.30 -1.47 -16.96
N ILE A 192 -0.21 -0.74 -16.73
CA ILE A 192 0.92 -1.21 -15.91
C ILE A 192 0.47 -1.48 -14.48
N ALA A 193 -0.32 -0.57 -13.89
CA ALA A 193 -0.88 -0.75 -12.54
C ALA A 193 -1.79 -1.99 -12.45
N ILE A 194 -2.67 -2.22 -13.44
CA ILE A 194 -3.55 -3.40 -13.49
C ILE A 194 -2.73 -4.70 -13.59
N ILE A 195 -1.67 -4.72 -14.40
CA ILE A 195 -0.75 -5.86 -14.50
C ILE A 195 -0.07 -6.10 -13.15
N GLY A 196 0.44 -5.05 -12.51
CA GLY A 196 1.05 -5.12 -11.17
C GLY A 196 0.08 -5.67 -10.12
N ILE A 197 -1.16 -5.18 -10.10
CA ILE A 197 -2.23 -5.67 -9.22
C ILE A 197 -2.53 -7.14 -9.49
N THR A 198 -2.60 -7.54 -10.75
CA THR A 198 -2.84 -8.95 -11.13
C THR A 198 -1.71 -9.85 -10.60
N GLY A 199 -0.46 -9.42 -10.74
CA GLY A 199 0.70 -10.12 -10.16
C GLY A 199 0.64 -10.20 -8.63
N TYR A 200 0.27 -9.10 -7.97
CA TYR A 200 0.11 -9.04 -6.53
C TYR A 200 -1.02 -9.96 -6.02
N LEU A 201 -2.17 -9.97 -6.69
CA LEU A 201 -3.28 -10.88 -6.37
C LEU A 201 -2.89 -12.34 -6.56
N ALA A 202 -2.18 -12.66 -7.65
CA ALA A 202 -1.66 -14.01 -7.86
C ALA A 202 -0.71 -14.42 -6.73
N PHE A 203 0.17 -13.52 -6.29
CA PHE A 203 1.06 -13.76 -5.16
C PHE A 203 0.29 -14.00 -3.84
N LEU A 204 -0.67 -13.15 -3.50
CA LEU A 204 -1.47 -13.31 -2.28
C LEU A 204 -2.22 -14.65 -2.27
N MET A 205 -2.83 -15.01 -3.39
CA MET A 205 -3.69 -16.20 -3.50
C MET A 205 -2.90 -17.52 -3.58
N THR A 206 -1.66 -17.50 -4.07
CA THR A 206 -0.88 -18.72 -4.31
C THR A 206 0.27 -18.95 -3.34
N VAL A 207 0.78 -17.88 -2.71
CA VAL A 207 1.94 -17.94 -1.83
C VAL A 207 1.58 -17.48 -0.42
N ASP A 208 1.13 -16.24 -0.28
CA ASP A 208 1.09 -15.59 1.03
C ASP A 208 -0.06 -16.07 1.93
N VAL A 209 -1.32 -16.00 1.46
CA VAL A 209 -2.46 -16.52 2.22
C VAL A 209 -2.32 -18.04 2.48
N PRO A 210 -1.94 -18.88 1.50
CA PRO A 210 -1.67 -20.29 1.76
C PRO A 210 -0.57 -20.54 2.80
N MET A 211 0.50 -19.75 2.84
CA MET A 211 1.56 -19.86 3.86
C MET A 211 0.98 -19.71 5.26
N TYR A 212 0.19 -18.65 5.51
CA TYR A 212 -0.44 -18.44 6.83
C TYR A 212 -1.46 -19.51 7.19
N LEU A 213 -2.26 -19.99 6.23
CA LEU A 213 -3.20 -21.08 6.46
C LEU A 213 -2.49 -22.41 6.78
N ASN A 214 -1.38 -22.70 6.13
CA ASN A 214 -0.58 -23.90 6.41
C ASN A 214 0.05 -23.82 7.80
N ARG A 215 0.61 -22.66 8.19
CA ARG A 215 1.12 -22.42 9.55
C ARG A 215 0.02 -22.56 10.60
N TRP A 216 -1.16 -22.02 10.35
CA TRP A 216 -2.32 -22.18 11.23
C TRP A 216 -2.73 -23.64 11.41
N ARG A 217 -2.80 -24.42 10.32
CA ARG A 217 -3.13 -25.86 10.39
C ARG A 217 -2.06 -26.65 11.14
N ALA A 218 -0.78 -26.33 10.94
CA ALA A 218 0.33 -26.97 11.64
C ALA A 218 0.28 -26.69 13.15
N GLU A 219 0.01 -25.43 13.53
CA GLU A 219 -0.14 -25.01 14.94
C GLU A 219 -1.32 -25.74 15.61
N LEU A 220 -2.45 -25.85 14.90
CA LEU A 220 -3.64 -26.55 15.40
C LEU A 220 -3.36 -28.05 15.59
N ALA A 221 -2.62 -28.68 14.66
CA ALA A 221 -2.21 -30.07 14.76
C ALA A 221 -1.20 -30.32 15.89
N ALA A 222 -0.35 -29.34 16.18
CA ALA A 222 0.62 -29.38 17.28
C ALA A 222 -0.02 -29.14 18.67
N GLY A 223 -1.30 -28.77 18.72
CA GLY A 223 -1.99 -28.42 19.97
C GLY A 223 -1.53 -27.07 20.55
N GLY A 224 -1.11 -26.13 19.70
CA GLY A 224 -0.60 -24.83 20.12
C GLY A 224 -1.56 -24.07 21.03
N THR A 225 -1.05 -23.54 22.13
CA THR A 225 -1.81 -22.71 23.06
C THR A 225 -1.76 -21.26 22.62
N LEU A 226 -2.92 -20.65 22.39
CA LEU A 226 -3.04 -19.24 22.07
C LEU A 226 -2.69 -18.38 23.28
N LEU A 227 -1.96 -17.29 23.04
CA LEU A 227 -1.70 -16.30 24.08
C LEU A 227 -2.96 -15.48 24.35
N HIS A 228 -3.23 -15.20 25.62
CA HIS A 228 -4.25 -14.21 25.96
C HIS A 228 -3.78 -12.81 25.51
N PRO A 229 -4.65 -11.94 24.95
CA PRO A 229 -4.21 -10.67 24.34
C PRO A 229 -3.35 -9.77 25.23
N LEU A 230 -3.61 -9.73 26.55
CA LEU A 230 -2.82 -8.97 27.52
C LEU A 230 -1.41 -9.54 27.73
N GLU A 231 -1.29 -10.87 27.75
CA GLU A 231 0.00 -11.56 27.82
C GLU A 231 0.77 -11.36 26.51
N GLY A 232 0.04 -11.44 25.40
CA GLY A 232 0.48 -11.09 24.06
C GLY A 232 1.13 -9.71 23.99
N LEU A 233 0.51 -8.69 24.57
CA LEU A 233 1.03 -7.31 24.55
C LEU A 233 2.40 -7.20 25.24
N ARG A 234 2.57 -7.90 26.36
CA ARG A 234 3.87 -7.96 27.05
C ARG A 234 4.88 -8.73 26.22
N ASP A 235 4.47 -9.86 25.64
CA ASP A 235 5.30 -10.73 24.81
C ASP A 235 5.85 -9.98 23.58
N VAL A 236 4.97 -9.34 22.79
CA VAL A 236 5.37 -8.58 21.58
C VAL A 236 6.28 -7.39 21.88
N SER A 237 6.25 -6.89 23.12
CA SER A 237 7.06 -5.75 23.57
C SER A 237 8.42 -6.14 24.14
N THR A 238 8.62 -7.41 24.53
CA THR A 238 9.80 -7.83 25.31
C THR A 238 10.51 -9.08 24.81
N ARG A 239 9.86 -9.87 23.95
CA ARG A 239 10.40 -11.13 23.44
C ARG A 239 10.69 -11.03 21.95
N TRP A 240 11.95 -11.23 21.59
CA TRP A 240 12.41 -11.50 20.24
C TRP A 240 13.60 -12.46 20.26
N VAL A 241 13.70 -13.30 19.25
CA VAL A 241 14.75 -14.30 19.08
C VAL A 241 15.61 -13.90 17.89
N VAL A 242 16.87 -13.62 18.15
CA VAL A 242 17.82 -13.29 17.07
C VAL A 242 18.23 -14.55 16.35
N THR A 243 17.96 -14.63 15.04
CA THR A 243 18.36 -15.74 14.18
C THR A 243 18.86 -15.27 12.84
N HIS A 244 19.91 -15.94 12.35
CA HIS A 244 20.49 -15.73 11.03
C HIS A 244 20.36 -17.01 10.17
N ASP A 245 19.52 -17.95 10.60
CA ASP A 245 19.31 -19.21 9.89
C ASP A 245 18.36 -19.01 8.70
N ILE A 246 18.84 -19.35 7.50
CA ILE A 246 18.05 -19.24 6.28
C ILE A 246 16.76 -20.08 6.33
N ALA A 247 16.74 -21.18 7.07
CA ALA A 247 15.54 -22.01 7.19
C ALA A 247 14.35 -21.24 7.77
N GLU A 248 14.61 -20.40 8.78
CA GLU A 248 13.60 -19.56 9.46
C GLU A 248 13.14 -18.38 8.59
N TRP A 249 14.04 -17.84 7.76
CA TRP A 249 13.78 -16.66 6.93
C TRP A 249 13.24 -16.98 5.54
N ARG A 250 13.38 -18.21 5.05
CA ARG A 250 13.13 -18.57 3.65
C ARG A 250 11.74 -18.17 3.15
N GLU A 251 10.71 -18.41 3.94
CA GLU A 251 9.33 -18.07 3.59
C GLU A 251 9.05 -16.56 3.69
N GLU A 252 9.81 -15.85 4.53
CA GLU A 252 9.65 -14.42 4.77
C GLU A 252 10.30 -13.55 3.67
N ILE A 253 11.38 -14.04 3.08
CA ILE A 253 12.20 -13.30 2.10
C ILE A 253 11.36 -12.79 0.92
N ALA A 254 10.47 -13.62 0.37
CA ALA A 254 9.74 -13.29 -0.85
C ALA A 254 8.77 -12.12 -0.65
N TRP A 255 7.87 -12.22 0.33
CA TRP A 255 6.87 -11.18 0.58
C TRP A 255 7.54 -9.89 1.09
N MET A 256 8.53 -9.98 1.98
CA MET A 256 9.24 -8.81 2.49
C MET A 256 9.97 -8.07 1.38
N SER A 257 10.59 -8.80 0.44
CA SER A 257 11.26 -8.17 -0.69
C SER A 257 10.28 -7.41 -1.58
N LEU A 258 9.12 -7.98 -1.89
CA LEU A 258 8.09 -7.32 -2.70
C LEU A 258 7.51 -6.10 -1.97
N TYR A 259 7.20 -6.26 -0.69
CA TYR A 259 6.61 -5.21 0.14
C TYR A 259 7.58 -4.04 0.35
N PHE A 260 8.85 -4.29 0.70
CA PHE A 260 9.83 -3.22 0.93
C PHE A 260 10.40 -2.60 -0.36
N SER A 261 10.07 -3.14 -1.53
CA SER A 261 10.49 -2.60 -2.83
C SER A 261 9.29 -2.18 -3.69
N MET A 262 8.68 -3.11 -4.43
CA MET A 262 7.65 -2.85 -5.43
C MET A 262 6.47 -2.03 -4.89
N ALA A 263 6.04 -2.27 -3.66
CA ALA A 263 4.98 -1.48 -3.05
C ALA A 263 5.42 -0.04 -2.76
N VAL A 264 6.68 0.17 -2.35
CA VAL A 264 7.27 1.51 -2.15
C VAL A 264 7.32 2.28 -3.46
N TRP A 265 7.73 1.63 -4.55
CA TRP A 265 7.71 2.23 -5.90
C TRP A 265 6.28 2.58 -6.34
N SER A 266 5.30 1.77 -5.97
CA SER A 266 3.88 2.08 -6.22
C SER A 266 3.43 3.32 -5.43
N SER A 267 3.82 3.44 -4.15
CA SER A 267 3.54 4.63 -3.32
C SER A 267 4.17 5.91 -3.90
N LEU A 268 5.42 5.83 -4.37
CA LEU A 268 6.10 6.94 -5.04
C LEU A 268 5.40 7.31 -6.36
N ALA A 269 4.99 6.31 -7.14
CA ALA A 269 4.27 6.52 -8.41
C ALA A 269 2.91 7.21 -8.20
N LEU A 270 2.20 6.90 -7.10
CA LEU A 270 0.96 7.60 -6.74
C LEU A 270 1.19 9.09 -6.47
N CYS A 271 2.29 9.47 -5.80
CA CYS A 271 2.66 10.87 -5.62
C CYS A 271 2.93 11.58 -6.95
N VAL A 272 3.70 10.93 -7.83
CA VAL A 272 3.98 11.49 -9.17
C VAL A 272 2.69 11.63 -9.97
N GLY A 273 1.85 10.60 -9.99
CA GLY A 273 0.55 10.63 -10.67
C GLY A 273 -0.35 11.76 -10.15
N TYR A 274 -0.41 11.94 -8.84
CA TYR A 274 -1.18 13.01 -8.20
C TYR A 274 -0.64 14.41 -8.57
N SER A 275 0.68 14.58 -8.64
CA SER A 275 1.30 15.86 -9.02
C SER A 275 0.97 16.30 -10.46
N LEU A 276 0.58 15.35 -11.32
CA LEU A 276 0.23 15.60 -12.71
C LEU A 276 -1.26 15.89 -12.92
N GLU A 277 -2.01 16.16 -11.84
CA GLU A 277 -3.44 16.46 -11.86
C GLU A 277 -3.84 17.47 -12.94
N ASP A 278 -3.16 18.62 -12.99
CA ASP A 278 -3.46 19.70 -13.94
C ASP A 278 -3.29 19.27 -15.42
N GLN A 279 -2.53 18.20 -15.66
CA GLN A 279 -2.30 17.65 -17.00
C GLN A 279 -3.28 16.54 -17.36
N LEU A 280 -3.96 15.91 -16.38
CA LEU A 280 -4.91 14.82 -16.60
C LEU A 280 -6.04 15.18 -17.58
N PRO A 281 -6.63 16.41 -17.56
CA PRO A 281 -7.66 16.78 -18.53
C PRO A 281 -7.20 16.69 -19.99
N ARG A 282 -5.92 16.90 -20.27
CA ARG A 282 -5.35 16.80 -21.63
C ARG A 282 -5.38 15.37 -22.18
N TYR A 283 -5.44 14.38 -21.29
CA TYR A 283 -5.46 12.97 -21.63
C TYR A 283 -6.87 12.36 -21.60
N ARG A 284 -7.92 13.17 -21.39
CA ARG A 284 -9.32 12.71 -21.48
C ARG A 284 -9.70 12.43 -22.94
N THR A 285 -10.40 11.33 -23.19
CA THR A 285 -10.87 10.96 -24.53
C THR A 285 -12.03 11.87 -24.97
N GLU A 286 -12.11 12.27 -26.26
CA GLU A 286 -13.20 13.12 -26.78
C GLU A 286 -14.60 12.59 -26.44
N ARG A 287 -14.82 11.28 -26.58
CA ARG A 287 -16.10 10.64 -26.20
C ARG A 287 -16.45 10.87 -24.73
N ALA A 288 -15.46 10.84 -23.84
CA ALA A 288 -15.66 11.05 -22.42
C ALA A 288 -16.01 12.51 -22.08
N ILE A 289 -15.48 13.46 -22.85
CA ILE A 289 -15.77 14.91 -22.70
C ILE A 289 -17.22 15.22 -23.15
N VAL A 290 -17.66 14.62 -24.27
CA VAL A 290 -19.01 14.81 -24.80
C VAL A 290 -20.07 14.21 -23.87
N SER A 291 -19.83 13.05 -23.27
CA SER A 291 -20.78 12.43 -22.32
C SER A 291 -21.01 13.21 -21.03
N THR A 292 -20.08 14.10 -20.64
CA THR A 292 -20.21 14.98 -19.45
C THR A 292 -20.82 16.36 -19.75
N THR A 293 -21.01 16.72 -21.03
CA THR A 293 -21.61 18.01 -21.39
C THR A 293 -23.14 17.87 -21.39
N PRO A 294 -23.88 18.60 -20.53
CA PRO A 294 -25.34 18.57 -20.59
C PRO A 294 -25.78 19.03 -21.97
N ALA A 295 -26.66 18.26 -22.61
CA ALA A 295 -27.24 18.63 -23.90
C ALA A 295 -27.84 20.04 -23.78
N ALA A 296 -27.37 20.97 -24.62
CA ALA A 296 -27.91 22.33 -24.66
C ALA A 296 -29.43 22.25 -24.83
N PRO A 297 -30.23 23.02 -24.07
CA PRO A 297 -31.67 23.00 -24.22
C PRO A 297 -32.02 23.40 -25.65
N GLN A 298 -32.62 22.46 -26.40
CA GLN A 298 -33.17 22.73 -27.72
C GLN A 298 -34.17 23.87 -27.57
N THR A 299 -33.81 25.05 -28.04
CA THR A 299 -34.70 26.20 -28.06
C THR A 299 -35.75 25.89 -29.12
N ALA A 300 -36.93 25.43 -28.69
CA ALA A 300 -38.07 25.25 -29.57
C ALA A 300 -38.48 26.63 -30.09
N THR A 301 -38.14 26.92 -31.34
CA THR A 301 -38.61 28.10 -32.05
C THR A 301 -40.11 27.98 -32.22
N ILE A 302 -40.88 28.66 -31.38
CA ILE A 302 -42.33 28.82 -31.57
C ILE A 302 -42.52 29.81 -32.72
N GLU A 303 -42.86 29.28 -33.89
CA GLU A 303 -43.28 30.03 -35.06
C GLU A 303 -44.58 30.79 -34.72
N GLN A 304 -44.49 32.13 -34.61
CA GLN A 304 -45.67 32.99 -34.44
C GLN A 304 -46.48 33.03 -35.73
N ALA A 305 -47.64 32.37 -35.74
CA ALA A 305 -48.65 32.53 -36.77
C ALA A 305 -49.23 33.96 -36.74
N ALA A 306 -49.13 34.68 -37.86
CA ALA A 306 -49.73 36.01 -38.05
C ALA A 306 -51.27 35.91 -38.15
N PRO A 307 -52.04 36.89 -37.63
CA PRO A 307 -53.49 36.89 -37.74
C PRO A 307 -53.97 37.36 -39.12
N PRO A 308 -55.15 36.91 -39.58
CA PRO A 308 -55.70 37.32 -40.87
C PRO A 308 -56.17 38.77 -40.82
N ARG A 309 -55.87 39.54 -41.87
CA ARG A 309 -56.46 40.86 -42.10
C ARG A 309 -57.86 40.69 -42.71
N ASN A 310 -58.82 41.40 -42.13
CA ASN A 310 -60.16 41.64 -42.66
C ASN A 310 -60.13 42.33 -44.03
#